data_AF-A0A0N5BBN0-F1
#
_entry.id   AF-A0A0N5BBN0-F1
#
_cell.length_a   1.000
_cell.length_b   1.000
_cell.length_c   1.000
_cell.angle_alpha   90.00
_cell.angle_beta   90.00
_cell.angle_gamma   90.00
#
_symmetry.space_group_name_H-M   'P 1'
#
loop_
_entity.id
_entity.type
_entity.pdbx_description
1 polymer ?
#
loop_
_entity_poly.entity_id
_entity_poly.type
_entity_poly.pdbx_seq_one_letter_code
_entity_poly.pdbx_strand_id
1 'polypeptide(L)'
;IHDVTLHADAIHRGGGQIIPTARRVMYASVLTAEPRLLEPVYLCEIQCPEAAVGGIYGVLNRRRGHVFEEAQIAGTPMFHVKSYLPVNESFGFTADLRSNTGGQAFPQCVFDHWQILQGNPLEAGTKPNQIILDTRKRKGLKVEIPVLDNYFDKL
;
A
#
# COMPACT_ATOMS: atom_id res chain seq x y z
N ILE A 1 8.36 5.42 24.79
CA ILE A 1 7.85 5.09 26.14
C ILE A 1 8.12 6.30 27.00
N HIS A 2 7.08 6.93 27.54
CA HIS A 2 7.24 8.16 28.34
C HIS A 2 7.47 7.86 29.82
N ASP A 3 6.68 6.94 30.40
CA ASP A 3 6.77 6.52 31.79
C ASP A 3 6.26 5.08 31.96
N VAL A 4 6.66 4.40 33.04
CA VAL A 4 6.21 3.05 33.41
C VAL A 4 6.11 2.94 34.93
N THR A 5 4.90 2.69 35.43
CA THR A 5 4.67 2.34 36.83
C THR A 5 4.55 0.83 37.00
N LEU A 6 5.40 0.23 37.83
CA LEU A 6 5.44 -1.21 38.08
C LEU A 6 5.13 -1.53 39.54
N HIS A 7 4.57 -2.72 39.78
CA HIS A 7 4.44 -3.27 41.12
C HIS A 7 5.81 -3.40 41.80
N ALA A 8 5.90 -3.22 43.13
CA ALA A 8 7.17 -3.27 43.87
C ALA A 8 7.87 -4.64 43.76
N ASP A 9 7.11 -5.72 43.90
CA ASP A 9 7.64 -7.10 43.86
C ASP A 9 7.79 -7.66 42.45
N ALA A 10 8.95 -8.27 42.17
CA ALA A 10 9.29 -8.85 40.87
C ALA A 10 8.35 -9.97 40.43
N ILE A 11 7.81 -10.75 41.38
CA ILE A 11 6.88 -11.87 41.11
C ILE A 11 5.58 -11.40 40.44
N HIS A 12 5.17 -10.15 40.68
CA HIS A 12 3.94 -9.55 40.13
C HIS A 12 4.17 -8.79 38.82
N ARG A 13 5.41 -8.73 38.30
CA ARG A 13 5.77 -8.01 37.07
C ARG A 13 6.61 -8.87 36.11
N GLY A 14 6.34 -10.17 36.08
CA GLY A 14 6.94 -11.07 35.09
C GLY A 14 6.50 -10.77 33.65
N GLY A 15 7.13 -11.44 32.68
CA GLY A 15 6.85 -11.23 31.24
C GLY A 15 5.37 -11.42 30.85
N GLY A 16 4.65 -12.32 31.53
CA GLY A 16 3.21 -12.52 31.33
C GLY A 16 2.34 -11.31 31.68
N GLN A 17 2.83 -10.39 32.53
CA GLN A 17 2.14 -9.14 32.87
C GLN A 17 2.62 -7.99 31.98
N ILE A 18 3.92 -7.93 31.70
CA ILE A 18 4.52 -6.82 30.93
C ILE A 18 4.16 -6.91 29.45
N ILE A 19 4.28 -8.08 28.82
CA ILE A 19 4.11 -8.23 27.36
C ILE A 19 2.69 -7.84 26.91
N PRO A 20 1.59 -8.34 27.53
CA PRO A 20 0.25 -7.94 27.12
C PRO A 20 -0.03 -6.46 27.36
N THR A 21 0.47 -5.91 28.48
CA THR A 21 0.33 -4.49 28.82
C THR A 21 1.04 -3.62 27.79
N ALA A 22 2.30 -3.92 27.49
CA ALA A 22 3.07 -3.21 26.47
C ALA A 22 2.39 -3.31 25.09
N ARG A 23 1.91 -4.50 24.70
CA ARG A 23 1.20 -4.69 23.42
C ARG A 23 -0.07 -3.84 23.34
N ARG A 24 -0.88 -3.79 24.42
CA ARG A 24 -2.09 -2.95 24.48
C ARG A 24 -1.75 -1.47 24.32
N VAL A 25 -0.76 -0.99 25.07
CA VAL A 25 -0.30 0.41 24.98
C VAL A 25 0.19 0.74 23.58
N MET A 26 0.96 -0.14 22.94
CA MET A 26 1.42 0.09 21.56
C MET A 26 0.25 0.18 20.57
N TYR A 27 -0.80 -0.64 20.71
CA TYR A 27 -1.99 -0.53 19.86
C TYR A 27 -2.78 0.76 20.12
N ALA A 28 -2.93 1.18 21.38
CA ALA A 28 -3.56 2.45 21.72
C ALA A 28 -2.79 3.64 21.12
N SER A 29 -1.46 3.65 21.23
CA SER A 29 -0.59 4.67 20.64
C SER A 29 -0.70 4.71 19.12
N VAL A 30 -0.79 3.56 18.45
CA VAL A 30 -0.96 3.50 16.99
C VAL A 30 -2.32 4.09 16.57
N LEU A 31 -3.40 3.75 17.27
CA LEU A 31 -4.74 4.26 16.94
C LEU A 31 -4.87 5.77 17.16
N THR A 32 -4.19 6.32 18.17
CA THR A 32 -4.18 7.77 18.46
C THR A 32 -3.26 8.55 17.53
N ALA A 33 -2.31 7.89 16.87
CA ALA A 33 -1.37 8.50 15.92
C ALA A 33 -1.88 8.49 14.46
N GLU A 34 -3.18 8.31 14.24
CA GLU A 34 -3.81 8.29 12.90
C GLU A 34 -3.10 7.34 11.90
N PRO A 35 -3.24 6.02 12.06
CA PRO A 35 -2.49 5.07 11.25
C PRO A 35 -2.84 5.19 9.76
N ARG A 36 -1.89 4.83 8.90
CA ARG A 36 -2.04 4.78 7.43
C ARG A 36 -1.61 3.42 6.89
N LEU A 37 -2.17 3.03 5.75
CA LEU A 37 -1.78 1.80 5.06
C LEU A 37 -0.75 2.14 3.98
N LEU A 38 0.27 1.30 3.83
CA LEU A 38 1.24 1.39 2.73
C LEU A 38 0.83 0.42 1.62
N GLU A 39 0.88 0.88 0.36
CA GLU A 39 0.79 0.02 -0.82
C GLU A 39 2.16 -0.09 -1.50
N PRO A 40 2.52 -1.28 -2.04
CA PRO A 40 3.75 -1.41 -2.80
C PRO A 40 3.56 -0.84 -4.20
N VAL A 41 4.63 -0.31 -4.77
CA VAL A 41 4.66 0.33 -6.09
C VAL A 41 5.75 -0.32 -6.94
N TYR A 42 5.41 -0.57 -8.21
CA TYR A 42 6.37 -0.98 -9.22
C TYR A 42 6.94 0.23 -9.95
N LEU A 43 8.23 0.17 -10.27
CA LEU A 43 8.81 0.87 -11.39
C LEU A 43 8.50 0.06 -12.65
N CYS A 44 7.73 0.65 -13.56
CA CYS A 44 7.36 0.05 -14.83
C CYS A 44 8.10 0.75 -15.96
N GLU A 45 8.91 -0.03 -16.69
CA GLU A 45 9.60 0.39 -17.90
C GLU A 45 8.89 -0.22 -19.11
N ILE A 46 8.54 0.61 -20.08
CA ILE A 46 7.77 0.18 -21.25
C ILE A 46 8.47 0.68 -22.51
N GLN A 47 8.74 -0.25 -23.42
CA GLN A 47 9.26 0.06 -24.74
C GLN A 47 8.15 -0.09 -25.77
N CYS A 48 7.97 0.92 -26.62
CA CYS A 48 6.98 0.89 -27.70
C CYS A 48 7.35 1.82 -28.87
N PRO A 49 6.80 1.63 -30.07
CA PRO A 49 6.87 2.61 -31.15
C PRO A 49 6.08 3.89 -30.81
N GLU A 50 6.47 5.03 -31.38
CA GLU A 50 5.81 6.34 -31.18
C GLU A 50 4.28 6.29 -31.32
N ALA A 51 3.78 5.57 -32.34
CA ALA A 51 2.34 5.43 -32.61
C ALA A 51 1.54 4.77 -31.47
N ALA A 52 2.21 3.99 -30.61
CA ALA A 52 1.59 3.25 -29.51
C ALA A 52 1.68 3.98 -28.15
N VAL A 53 2.46 5.07 -28.04
CA VAL A 53 2.69 5.81 -26.79
C VAL A 53 1.38 6.31 -26.18
N GLY A 54 0.46 6.81 -27.02
CA GLY A 54 -0.86 7.27 -26.54
C GLY A 54 -1.68 6.18 -25.84
N GLY A 55 -1.55 4.93 -26.29
CA GLY A 55 -2.20 3.77 -25.65
C GLY A 55 -1.65 3.49 -24.25
N ILE A 56 -0.34 3.70 -24.04
CA ILE A 56 0.32 3.53 -22.73
C ILE A 56 -0.25 4.52 -21.72
N TYR A 57 -0.29 5.81 -22.06
CA TYR A 57 -0.84 6.85 -21.20
C TYR A 57 -2.30 6.55 -20.81
N GLY A 58 -3.10 6.09 -21.78
CA GLY A 58 -4.49 5.72 -21.52
C GLY A 58 -4.66 4.57 -20.52
N VAL A 59 -3.77 3.57 -20.54
CA VAL A 59 -3.80 2.43 -19.61
C VAL A 59 -3.26 2.83 -18.24
N LEU A 60 -2.14 3.56 -18.19
CA LEU A 60 -1.54 4.02 -16.93
C LEU A 60 -2.49 4.94 -16.17
N ASN A 61 -3.13 5.90 -16.83
CA ASN A 61 -4.09 6.81 -16.18
C ASN A 61 -5.28 6.06 -15.54
N ARG A 62 -5.80 5.02 -16.21
CA ARG A 62 -6.88 4.18 -15.66
C ARG A 62 -6.45 3.38 -14.43
N ARG A 63 -5.15 3.10 -14.29
CA ARG A 63 -4.56 2.25 -13.24
C ARG A 63 -3.78 3.05 -12.19
N ARG A 64 -4.05 4.36 -12.06
CA ARG A 64 -3.34 5.28 -11.15
C ARG A 64 -1.82 5.31 -11.36
N GLY A 65 -1.38 4.99 -12.57
CA GLY A 65 0.03 5.06 -12.95
C GLY A 65 0.48 6.50 -13.11
N HIS A 66 1.75 6.77 -12.79
CA HIS A 66 2.36 8.09 -12.95
C HIS A 66 3.60 7.99 -13.83
N VAL A 67 3.53 8.54 -15.05
CA VAL A 67 4.68 8.65 -15.95
C VAL A 67 5.53 9.83 -15.51
N PHE A 68 6.82 9.61 -15.30
CA PHE A 68 7.76 10.65 -14.89
C PHE A 68 8.95 10.79 -15.85
N GLU A 69 9.17 9.81 -16.73
CA GLU A 69 10.23 9.86 -17.73
C GLU A 69 9.71 9.27 -19.04
N GLU A 70 9.94 10.01 -20.13
CA GLU A 70 9.73 9.56 -21.50
C GLU A 70 10.96 9.97 -22.30
N ALA A 71 11.60 8.99 -22.94
CA ALA A 71 12.80 9.22 -23.74
C ALA A 71 12.72 8.44 -25.05
N GLN A 72 13.08 9.09 -26.16
CA GLN A 72 13.23 8.42 -27.45
C GLN A 72 14.56 7.65 -27.48
N ILE A 73 14.54 6.43 -27.99
CA ILE A 73 15.75 5.63 -28.19
C ILE A 73 16.42 6.09 -29.50
N ALA A 74 17.54 6.80 -29.37
CA ALA A 74 18.27 7.37 -30.48
C ALA A 74 18.58 6.33 -31.57
N GLY A 75 18.31 6.68 -32.84
CA GLY A 75 18.50 5.80 -33.98
C GLY A 75 17.36 4.80 -34.24
N THR A 76 16.27 4.84 -33.46
CA THR A 76 15.08 3.99 -33.66
C THR A 76 13.77 4.79 -33.50
N PRO A 77 12.63 4.30 -34.03
CA PRO A 77 11.31 4.90 -33.79
C PRO A 77 10.70 4.51 -32.43
N MET A 78 11.52 3.98 -31.50
CA MET A 78 11.08 3.46 -30.21
C MET A 78 11.19 4.52 -29.12
N PHE A 79 10.25 4.45 -28.18
CA PHE A 79 10.18 5.24 -26.97
C PHE A 79 10.33 4.34 -25.76
N HIS A 80 11.02 4.85 -24.75
CA HIS A 80 11.17 4.27 -23.43
C HIS A 80 10.40 5.13 -22.42
N VAL A 81 9.38 4.54 -21.81
CA VAL A 81 8.51 5.21 -20.83
C VAL A 81 8.76 4.58 -19.47
N LYS A 82 9.08 5.40 -18.46
CA LYS A 82 9.13 4.95 -17.06
C LYS A 82 7.95 5.54 -16.28
N SER A 83 7.34 4.67 -15.47
CA SER A 83 6.20 5.05 -14.66
C SER A 83 6.17 4.31 -13.34
N TYR A 84 5.50 4.92 -12.35
CA TYR A 84 5.11 4.23 -11.13
C TYR A 84 3.74 3.59 -11.32
N LEU A 85 3.60 2.31 -10.93
CA LEU A 85 2.35 1.56 -11.01
C LEU A 85 2.07 0.88 -9.66
N PRO A 86 0.96 1.20 -8.97
CA PRO A 86 0.60 0.50 -7.74
C PRO A 86 0.38 -0.99 -7.99
N VAL A 87 0.94 -1.86 -7.14
CA VAL A 87 0.89 -3.32 -7.34
C VAL A 87 -0.55 -3.85 -7.39
N ASN A 88 -1.46 -3.29 -6.60
CA ASN A 88 -2.87 -3.71 -6.62
C ASN A 88 -3.56 -3.39 -7.96
N GLU A 89 -3.01 -2.44 -8.74
CA GLU A 89 -3.49 -2.06 -10.07
C GLU A 89 -2.69 -2.75 -11.19
N SER A 90 -1.77 -3.67 -10.88
CA SER A 90 -0.98 -4.37 -11.91
C SER A 90 -1.68 -5.63 -12.46
N PHE A 91 -2.69 -6.14 -11.74
CA PHE A 91 -3.43 -7.33 -12.18
C PHE A 91 -4.15 -7.06 -13.50
N GLY A 92 -3.82 -7.83 -14.54
CA GLY A 92 -4.33 -7.64 -15.91
C GLY A 92 -3.66 -6.51 -16.69
N PHE A 93 -2.67 -5.81 -16.13
CA PHE A 93 -2.00 -4.68 -16.77
C PHE A 93 -1.40 -5.04 -18.14
N THR A 94 -0.70 -6.18 -18.25
CA THR A 94 -0.10 -6.62 -19.51
C THR A 94 -1.13 -6.86 -20.61
N ALA A 95 -2.30 -7.41 -20.27
CA ALA A 95 -3.37 -7.68 -21.23
C ALA A 95 -4.02 -6.37 -21.73
N ASP A 96 -4.28 -5.44 -20.82
CA ASP A 96 -4.79 -4.12 -21.14
C ASP A 96 -3.80 -3.31 -21.98
N LEU A 97 -2.52 -3.35 -21.61
CA LEU A 97 -1.46 -2.69 -22.36
C LEU A 97 -1.38 -3.24 -23.77
N ARG A 98 -1.41 -4.58 -23.93
CA ARG A 98 -1.39 -5.24 -25.23
C ARG A 98 -2.58 -4.82 -26.11
N SER A 99 -3.80 -4.80 -25.56
CA SER A 99 -5.00 -4.45 -26.33
C SER A 99 -5.03 -2.98 -26.76
N ASN A 100 -4.52 -2.07 -25.93
CA ASN A 100 -4.51 -0.63 -26.21
C ASN A 100 -3.30 -0.18 -27.05
N THR A 101 -2.32 -1.06 -27.31
CA THR A 101 -1.11 -0.75 -28.08
C THR A 101 -0.95 -1.63 -29.32
N GLY A 102 -1.98 -2.40 -29.70
CA GLY A 102 -1.88 -3.36 -30.82
C GLY A 102 -0.84 -4.46 -30.58
N GLY A 103 -0.46 -4.69 -29.33
CA GLY A 103 0.56 -5.65 -28.93
C GLY A 103 2.01 -5.20 -29.17
N GLN A 104 2.24 -3.91 -29.37
CA GLN A 104 3.57 -3.34 -29.64
C GLN A 104 4.29 -2.81 -28.40
N ALA A 105 3.64 -2.79 -27.23
CA ALA A 105 4.26 -2.39 -25.98
C ALA A 105 4.61 -3.59 -25.09
N PHE A 106 5.82 -3.58 -24.53
CA PHE A 106 6.31 -4.61 -23.63
C PHE A 106 6.67 -4.00 -22.28
N PRO A 107 5.92 -4.32 -21.20
CA PRO A 107 6.20 -3.79 -19.88
C PRO A 107 7.18 -4.69 -19.12
N GLN A 108 8.13 -4.08 -18.44
CA GLN A 108 8.93 -4.70 -17.39
C GLN A 108 8.62 -3.98 -16.07
N CYS A 109 8.34 -4.74 -15.01
CA CYS A 109 8.00 -4.19 -13.70
C CYS A 109 8.95 -4.75 -12.65
N VAL A 110 9.52 -3.87 -11.83
CA VAL A 110 10.33 -4.22 -10.66
C VAL A 110 9.80 -3.49 -9.44
N PHE A 111 9.86 -4.11 -8.26
CA PHE A 111 9.52 -3.42 -7.02
C PHE A 111 10.43 -2.21 -6.84
N ASP A 112 9.83 -1.05 -6.54
CA ASP A 112 10.56 0.20 -6.33
C ASP A 112 10.50 0.64 -4.87
N HIS A 113 9.29 0.94 -4.37
CA HIS A 113 9.11 1.43 -3.01
C HIS A 113 7.72 1.12 -2.43
N TRP A 114 7.55 1.48 -1.15
CA TRP A 114 6.26 1.53 -0.47
C TRP A 114 5.77 2.97 -0.44
N GLN A 115 4.52 3.21 -0.84
CA GLN A 115 3.88 4.52 -0.76
C GLN A 115 2.66 4.48 0.17
N ILE A 116 2.29 5.63 0.73
CA ILE A 116 1.05 5.75 1.51
C ILE A 116 -0.14 5.58 0.56
N LEU A 117 -0.99 4.60 0.84
CA LEU A 117 -2.28 4.46 0.18
C LEU A 117 -3.18 5.60 0.66
N GLN A 118 -3.63 6.41 -0.29
CA GLN A 118 -4.47 7.57 0.00
C GLN A 118 -5.81 7.16 0.63
N GLY A 119 -6.23 7.94 1.63
CA GLY A 119 -7.46 7.72 2.41
C GLY A 119 -7.20 7.29 3.85
N ASN A 120 -8.16 7.59 4.73
CA ASN A 120 -8.09 7.19 6.13
C ASN A 120 -8.60 5.75 6.31
N PRO A 121 -7.78 4.79 6.80
CA PRO A 121 -8.21 3.41 7.02
C PRO A 121 -9.31 3.26 8.09
N LEU A 122 -9.46 4.23 8.99
CA LEU A 122 -10.48 4.22 10.05
C LEU A 122 -11.83 4.79 9.57
N GLU A 123 -11.85 5.46 8.42
CA GLU A 123 -13.07 6.03 7.84
C GLU A 123 -13.76 5.00 6.94
N ALA A 124 -15.04 4.76 7.18
CA ALA A 124 -15.82 3.79 6.43
C ALA A 124 -15.93 4.19 4.95
N GLY A 125 -15.79 3.21 4.05
CA GLY A 125 -15.95 3.40 2.61
C GLY A 125 -14.68 3.83 1.87
N THR A 126 -13.61 4.19 2.57
CA THR A 126 -12.31 4.44 1.92
C THR A 126 -11.68 3.13 1.41
N LYS A 127 -10.82 3.22 0.38
CA LYS A 127 -10.12 2.05 -0.18
C LYS A 127 -9.23 1.33 0.86
N PRO A 128 -8.42 2.03 1.69
CA PRO A 128 -7.68 1.37 2.77
C PRO A 128 -8.59 0.66 3.77
N ASN A 129 -9.74 1.25 4.12
CA ASN A 129 -10.69 0.65 5.05
C ASN A 129 -11.23 -0.68 4.50
N GLN A 130 -11.69 -0.70 3.25
CA GLN A 130 -12.17 -1.92 2.59
C GLN A 130 -11.11 -3.04 2.60
N ILE A 131 -9.86 -2.72 2.23
CA ILE A 131 -8.74 -3.68 2.22
C ILE A 131 -8.51 -4.28 3.62
N ILE A 132 -8.59 -3.45 4.66
CA ILE A 132 -8.43 -3.90 6.05
C ILE A 132 -9.56 -4.85 6.43
N LEU A 133 -10.82 -4.47 6.19
CA LEU A 133 -11.99 -5.27 6.55
C LEU A 133 -11.97 -6.64 5.84
N ASP A 134 -11.68 -6.67 4.54
CA ASP A 134 -11.57 -7.90 3.76
C ASP A 134 -10.43 -8.79 4.25
N THR A 135 -9.28 -8.19 4.57
CA THR A 135 -8.14 -8.92 5.11
C THR A 135 -8.46 -9.51 6.49
N ARG A 136 -9.12 -8.77 7.37
CA ARG A 136 -9.54 -9.23 8.70
C ARG A 136 -10.53 -10.39 8.58
N LYS A 137 -11.54 -10.26 7.71
CA LYS A 137 -12.50 -11.32 7.39
C LYS A 137 -11.80 -12.59 6.91
N ARG A 138 -10.89 -12.46 5.93
CA ARG A 138 -10.10 -13.59 5.39
C ARG A 138 -9.23 -14.27 6.46
N LYS A 139 -8.75 -13.51 7.45
CA LYS A 139 -7.94 -14.03 8.57
C LYS A 139 -8.77 -14.55 9.75
N GLY A 140 -10.10 -14.55 9.67
CA GLY A 140 -10.98 -14.99 10.76
C GLY A 140 -10.94 -14.08 11.99
N LEU A 141 -10.51 -12.82 11.83
CA LEU A 141 -10.51 -11.82 12.90
C LEU A 141 -11.86 -11.10 12.96
N LYS A 142 -12.17 -10.45 14.10
CA LYS A 142 -13.32 -9.55 14.19
C LYS A 142 -13.24 -8.53 13.05
N VAL A 143 -14.25 -8.48 12.19
CA VAL A 143 -14.21 -7.69 10.94
C VAL A 143 -13.97 -6.21 11.23
N GLU A 144 -14.70 -5.67 12.19
CA GLU A 144 -14.54 -4.29 12.65
C GLU A 144 -13.12 -4.01 13.13
N ILE A 145 -12.64 -2.80 12.85
CA ILE A 145 -11.38 -2.30 13.38
C ILE A 145 -11.58 -2.04 14.89
N PRO A 146 -10.70 -2.56 15.77
CA PRO A 146 -10.78 -2.30 17.20
C PRO A 146 -10.72 -0.80 17.51
N VAL A 147 -11.64 -0.33 18.37
CA VAL A 147 -11.66 1.05 18.87
C VAL A 147 -10.63 1.25 19.97
N LEU A 148 -10.25 2.52 20.22
CA LEU A 148 -9.26 2.89 21.23
C LEU A 148 -9.60 2.33 22.62
N ASP A 149 -10.88 2.36 23.00
CA ASP A 149 -11.38 1.91 24.30
C ASP A 149 -11.11 0.41 24.56
N ASN A 150 -10.84 -0.38 23.53
CA ASN A 150 -10.43 -1.78 23.71
C ASN A 150 -9.02 -1.92 24.32
N TYR A 151 -8.21 -0.86 24.27
CA TYR A 151 -6.79 -0.86 24.66
C TYR A 151 -6.43 0.21 25.68
N PHE A 152 -7.20 1.31 25.74
CA PHE A 152 -6.95 2.43 26.62
C PHE A 152 -7.81 2.33 27.88
N ASP A 153 -7.18 1.92 28.98
CA ASP A 153 -7.82 1.83 30.29
C ASP A 153 -7.61 3.17 31.02
N LYS A 154 -8.70 3.88 31.31
CA LYS A 154 -8.65 5.12 32.11
C LYS A 154 -8.47 4.77 33.60
N LEU A 155 -7.58 5.51 34.27
CA LEU A 155 -7.41 5.49 35.73
C LEU A 155 -8.64 6.06 36.44
#